data_AF-A0A6W0FE13-F1
#
_entry.id   AF-A0A6W0FE13-F1
#
_cell.length_a   1.000
_cell.length_b   1.000
_cell.length_c   1.000
_cell.angle_alpha   90.00
_cell.angle_beta   90.00
_cell.angle_gamma   90.00
#
_symmetry.space_group_name_H-M   'P 1'
#
loop_
_entity.id
_entity.type
_entity.pdbx_description
1 polymer ?
#
loop_
_entity_poly.entity_id
_entity_poly.type
_entity_poly.pdbx_seq_one_letter_code
_entity_poly.pdbx_strand_id
1 'polypeptide(L)'
;MLGFTLRRKPMSYYKADTVREAANGNWLFILAALAPHLEPALRKPGRHVSCPIHGGKDGFRLFKDAHLTGGGVCNTCGANHDGFELLMWLNNWDFKQCLSEVGDYLGVEKEQHPSINKPLHRHELLSRPKRLFSKSL
;
A
#
# COMPACT_ATOMS: atom_id res chain seq x y z
N MET A 1 -8.32 -36.23 28.03
CA MET A 1 -8.46 -34.80 27.67
C MET A 1 -7.98 -34.61 26.24
N LEU A 2 -8.90 -34.41 25.30
CA LEU A 2 -8.60 -34.19 23.88
C LEU A 2 -8.00 -32.79 23.71
N GLY A 3 -6.71 -32.70 23.38
CA GLY A 3 -6.05 -31.44 23.09
C GLY A 3 -6.54 -30.87 21.76
N PHE A 4 -7.28 -29.76 21.80
CA PHE A 4 -7.57 -28.97 20.61
C PHE A 4 -6.29 -28.30 20.13
N THR A 5 -5.69 -28.81 19.06
CA THR A 5 -4.63 -28.10 18.34
C THR A 5 -5.26 -26.98 17.53
N LEU A 6 -5.13 -25.74 17.98
CA LEU A 6 -5.48 -24.57 17.18
C LEU A 6 -4.51 -24.49 15.98
N ARG A 7 -4.96 -24.94 14.80
CA ARG A 7 -4.26 -24.68 13.54
C ARG A 7 -4.40 -23.20 13.21
N ARG A 8 -3.32 -22.44 13.35
CA ARG A 8 -3.27 -21.08 12.80
C ARG A 8 -3.36 -21.18 11.28
N LYS A 9 -4.35 -20.52 10.67
CA LYS A 9 -4.36 -20.34 9.20
C LYS A 9 -3.08 -19.58 8.83
N PRO A 10 -2.35 -20.00 7.77
CA PRO A 10 -1.23 -19.22 7.28
C PRO A 10 -1.73 -17.84 6.87
N MET A 11 -1.05 -16.79 7.32
CA MET A 11 -1.34 -15.44 6.84
C MET A 11 -0.77 -15.33 5.43
N SER A 12 -1.61 -14.97 4.46
CA SER A 12 -1.17 -14.64 3.11
C SER A 12 -0.80 -13.15 3.03
N TYR A 13 0.20 -12.80 2.21
CA TYR A 13 0.61 -11.41 1.99
C TYR A 13 0.96 -11.17 0.52
N TYR A 14 0.96 -9.90 0.11
CA TYR A 14 1.48 -9.49 -1.19
C TYR A 14 2.97 -9.19 -1.10
N LYS A 15 3.77 -9.83 -1.96
CA LYS A 15 5.17 -9.42 -2.14
C LYS A 15 5.20 -8.12 -2.92
N ALA A 16 5.84 -7.11 -2.35
CA ALA A 16 5.80 -5.75 -2.88
C ALA A 16 6.34 -5.67 -4.31
N ASP A 17 7.45 -6.33 -4.62
CA ASP A 17 8.07 -6.32 -5.95
C ASP A 17 7.13 -6.90 -7.00
N THR A 18 6.45 -8.00 -6.71
CA THR A 18 5.48 -8.63 -7.59
C THR A 18 4.31 -7.71 -7.93
N VAL A 19 3.79 -6.97 -6.94
CA VAL A 19 2.72 -5.99 -7.19
C VAL A 19 3.24 -4.80 -7.99
N ARG A 20 4.47 -4.31 -7.73
CA ARG A 20 5.06 -3.21 -8.51
C ARG A 20 5.25 -3.59 -9.98
N GLU A 21 5.74 -4.79 -10.24
CA GLU A 21 5.91 -5.31 -11.60
C GLU A 21 4.56 -5.42 -12.32
N ALA A 22 3.53 -5.96 -11.65
CA ALA A 22 2.19 -6.06 -12.21
C ALA A 22 1.53 -4.69 -12.46
N ALA A 23 1.81 -3.69 -11.61
CA ALA A 23 1.26 -2.34 -11.73
C ALA A 23 1.86 -1.54 -12.89
N ASN A 24 3.08 -1.86 -13.32
CA ASN A 24 3.76 -1.14 -14.40
C ASN A 24 2.92 -1.17 -15.70
N GLY A 25 2.66 0.01 -16.27
CA GLY A 25 1.83 0.15 -17.47
C GLY A 25 0.32 0.10 -17.21
N ASN A 26 -0.13 -0.24 -16.01
CA ASN A 26 -1.55 -0.37 -15.65
C ASN A 26 -2.08 0.79 -14.79
N TRP A 27 -1.24 1.77 -14.46
CA TRP A 27 -1.54 2.77 -13.44
C TRP A 27 -2.77 3.62 -13.71
N LEU A 28 -3.08 3.99 -14.95
CA LEU A 28 -4.29 4.78 -15.20
C LEU A 28 -5.56 3.99 -14.86
N PHE A 29 -5.57 2.68 -15.09
CA PHE A 29 -6.70 1.81 -14.73
C PHE A 29 -6.79 1.64 -13.22
N ILE A 30 -5.65 1.39 -12.55
CA ILE A 30 -5.58 1.27 -11.09
C ILE A 30 -6.09 2.56 -10.43
N LEU A 31 -5.60 3.72 -10.87
CA LEU A 31 -6.01 5.03 -10.34
C LEU A 31 -7.49 5.32 -10.60
N ALA A 32 -8.02 4.98 -11.77
CA ALA A 32 -9.43 5.14 -12.08
C ALA A 32 -10.33 4.32 -11.14
N ALA A 33 -9.91 3.09 -10.81
CA ALA A 33 -10.68 2.20 -9.94
C ALA A 33 -10.55 2.57 -8.45
N LEU A 34 -9.33 2.86 -7.99
CA LEU A 34 -9.03 3.02 -6.56
C LEU A 34 -9.07 4.48 -6.08
N ALA A 35 -9.08 5.46 -6.99
CA ALA A 35 -9.22 6.88 -6.67
C ALA A 35 -10.15 7.58 -7.68
N PRO A 36 -11.46 7.26 -7.71
CA PRO A 36 -12.40 7.78 -8.72
C PRO A 36 -12.56 9.30 -8.69
N HIS A 37 -12.26 9.96 -7.58
CA HIS A 37 -12.26 11.42 -7.49
C HIS A 37 -11.11 12.09 -8.26
N LEU A 38 -10.14 11.31 -8.77
CA LEU A 38 -9.05 11.75 -9.65
C LEU A 38 -9.47 11.84 -11.13
N GLU A 39 -10.71 11.48 -11.47
CA GLU A 39 -11.22 11.37 -12.83
C GLU A 39 -10.90 12.57 -13.75
N PRO A 40 -11.00 13.85 -13.30
CA PRO A 40 -10.67 14.98 -14.16
C PRO A 40 -9.23 14.96 -14.68
N ALA A 41 -8.27 14.52 -13.85
CA ALA A 41 -6.87 14.40 -14.24
C ALA A 41 -6.63 13.20 -15.15
N LEU A 42 -7.36 12.10 -14.93
CA LEU A 42 -7.27 10.86 -15.73
C LEU A 42 -7.76 11.07 -17.17
N ARG A 43 -8.76 11.94 -17.39
CA ARG A 43 -9.20 12.30 -18.75
C ARG A 43 -8.15 13.06 -19.56
N LYS A 44 -7.22 13.75 -18.89
CA LYS A 44 -6.22 14.63 -19.53
C LYS A 44 -4.86 14.52 -18.84
N PRO A 45 -4.17 13.35 -18.88
CA PRO A 45 -2.88 13.19 -18.23
C PRO A 45 -1.88 14.26 -18.69
N GLY A 46 -1.07 14.78 -17.76
CA GLY A 46 -0.15 15.90 -18.02
C GLY A 46 -0.78 17.29 -18.03
N ARG A 47 -2.11 17.43 -17.94
CA ARG A 47 -2.80 18.73 -17.84
C ARG A 47 -3.24 19.01 -16.41
N HIS A 48 -3.17 20.29 -16.03
CA HIS A 48 -3.61 20.74 -14.72
C HIS A 48 -5.14 20.76 -14.60
N VAL A 49 -5.61 20.38 -13.42
CA VAL A 49 -6.99 20.41 -12.94
C VAL A 49 -7.01 20.92 -11.49
N SER A 50 -8.20 21.13 -10.94
CA SER A 50 -8.37 21.37 -9.50
C SER A 50 -7.72 20.25 -8.67
N CYS A 51 -7.10 20.60 -7.55
CA CYS A 51 -6.50 19.59 -6.69
C CYS A 51 -7.60 18.74 -6.01
N PRO A 52 -7.51 17.40 -6.06
CA PRO A 52 -8.52 16.52 -5.46
C PRO A 52 -8.65 16.65 -3.93
N ILE A 53 -7.62 17.13 -3.23
CA ILE A 53 -7.60 17.22 -1.77
C ILE A 53 -8.13 18.56 -1.23
N HIS A 54 -7.72 19.68 -1.84
CA HIS A 54 -8.00 21.02 -1.33
C HIS A 54 -8.63 21.97 -2.38
N GLY A 55 -8.98 21.45 -3.56
CA GLY A 55 -9.67 22.22 -4.60
C GLY A 55 -8.75 23.17 -5.38
N GLY A 56 -9.25 24.37 -5.69
CA GLY A 56 -8.58 25.33 -6.58
C GLY A 56 -8.94 25.14 -8.06
N LYS A 57 -8.19 25.75 -8.97
CA LYS A 57 -8.49 25.77 -10.42
C LYS A 57 -7.58 24.83 -11.23
N ASP A 58 -6.28 24.81 -10.91
CA ASP A 58 -5.23 24.19 -11.72
C ASP A 58 -4.08 23.65 -10.83
N GLY A 59 -4.40 23.26 -9.60
CA GLY A 59 -3.43 22.83 -8.60
C GLY A 59 -2.74 21.51 -8.91
N PHE A 60 -3.41 20.54 -9.56
CA PHE A 60 -2.91 19.17 -9.70
C PHE A 60 -2.79 18.70 -11.14
N ARG A 61 -1.79 17.88 -11.45
CA ARG A 61 -1.72 17.09 -12.70
C ARG A 61 -1.10 15.72 -12.45
N LEU A 62 -1.44 14.76 -13.29
CA LEU A 62 -0.63 13.55 -13.48
C LEU A 62 0.65 13.86 -14.25
N PHE A 63 1.74 13.13 -14.00
CA PHE A 63 2.93 13.20 -14.84
C PHE A 63 2.67 12.65 -16.25
N LYS A 64 3.52 13.00 -17.22
CA LYS A 64 3.36 12.56 -18.62
C LYS A 64 3.49 11.04 -18.78
N ASP A 65 4.33 10.44 -17.95
CA ASP A 65 4.62 9.02 -17.84
C ASP A 65 3.70 8.30 -16.85
N ALA A 66 2.64 8.93 -16.33
CA ALA A 66 1.76 8.35 -15.33
C ALA A 66 1.06 7.04 -15.79
N HIS A 67 1.02 6.76 -17.08
CA HIS A 67 0.58 5.44 -17.58
C HIS A 67 1.54 4.30 -17.19
N LEU A 68 2.83 4.60 -17.04
CA LEU A 68 3.87 3.65 -16.60
C LEU A 68 4.14 3.72 -15.11
N THR A 69 4.10 4.93 -14.52
CA THR A 69 4.57 5.17 -13.14
C THR A 69 3.45 5.52 -12.15
N GLY A 70 2.33 6.06 -12.62
CA GLY A 70 1.19 6.47 -11.78
C GLY A 70 1.38 7.77 -11.00
N GLY A 71 2.52 8.46 -11.14
CA GLY A 71 2.83 9.65 -10.35
C GLY A 71 2.07 10.92 -10.76
N GLY A 72 2.06 11.90 -9.87
CA GLY A 72 1.43 13.20 -10.08
C GLY A 72 1.94 14.26 -9.11
N VAL A 73 1.51 15.49 -9.29
CA VAL A 73 1.97 16.60 -8.45
C VAL A 73 0.88 17.63 -8.28
N CYS A 74 0.79 18.15 -7.06
CA CYS A 74 0.07 19.35 -6.72
C CYS A 74 1.07 20.50 -6.49
N ASN A 75 0.78 21.68 -7.04
CA ASN A 75 1.60 22.89 -6.88
C ASN A 75 1.77 23.31 -5.41
N THR A 76 0.84 22.92 -4.52
CA THR A 76 0.87 23.24 -3.09
C THR A 76 1.15 22.02 -2.21
N CYS A 77 0.57 20.86 -2.51
CA CYS A 77 0.74 19.66 -1.68
C CYS A 77 2.06 18.92 -1.93
N GLY A 78 2.71 19.18 -3.07
CA GLY A 78 3.94 18.50 -3.47
C GLY A 78 3.72 17.38 -4.47
N ALA A 79 4.81 16.67 -4.77
CA ALA A 79 4.84 15.57 -5.74
C ALA A 79 4.59 14.22 -5.03
N ASN A 80 3.87 13.34 -5.72
CA ASN A 80 3.81 11.91 -5.44
C ASN A 80 4.48 11.20 -6.61
N HIS A 81 5.60 10.53 -6.33
CA HIS A 81 6.56 10.10 -7.33
C HIS A 81 6.08 8.90 -8.16
N ASP A 82 5.23 8.07 -7.58
CA ASP A 82 4.62 6.92 -8.25
C ASP A 82 3.14 6.77 -7.87
N GLY A 83 2.49 5.76 -8.44
CA GLY A 83 1.09 5.49 -8.19
C GLY A 83 0.79 4.97 -6.78
N PHE A 84 1.75 4.38 -6.07
CA PHE A 84 1.56 3.99 -4.67
C PHE A 84 1.51 5.23 -3.78
N GLU A 85 2.51 6.12 -3.90
CA GLU A 85 2.52 7.39 -3.18
C GLU A 85 1.26 8.21 -3.50
N LEU A 86 0.86 8.25 -4.79
CA LEU A 86 -0.33 8.99 -5.20
C LEU A 86 -1.60 8.41 -4.57
N LEU A 87 -1.80 7.10 -4.59
CA LEU A 87 -2.96 6.45 -3.94
C LEU A 87 -2.96 6.63 -2.43
N MET A 88 -1.79 6.49 -1.79
CA MET A 88 -1.64 6.73 -0.35
C MET A 88 -2.06 8.15 0.02
N TRP A 89 -1.62 9.15 -0.75
CA TRP A 89 -2.00 10.54 -0.54
C TRP A 89 -3.49 10.80 -0.79
N LEU A 90 -4.04 10.28 -1.89
CA LEU A 90 -5.43 10.51 -2.28
C LEU A 90 -6.43 9.87 -1.31
N ASN A 91 -6.12 8.66 -0.82
CA ASN A 91 -7.04 7.87 0.00
C ASN A 91 -6.68 7.86 1.49
N ASN A 92 -5.62 8.55 1.90
CA ASN A 92 -5.07 8.51 3.26
C ASN A 92 -4.76 7.07 3.72
N TRP A 93 -4.18 6.27 2.81
CA TRP A 93 -3.78 4.90 3.09
C TRP A 93 -2.33 4.83 3.57
N ASP A 94 -2.06 3.87 4.44
CA ASP A 94 -0.69 3.41 4.63
C ASP A 94 -0.25 2.50 3.46
N PHE A 95 1.05 2.24 3.37
CA PHE A 95 1.60 1.43 2.28
C PHE A 95 1.06 0.00 2.27
N LYS A 96 0.76 -0.60 3.43
CA LYS A 96 0.28 -1.98 3.51
C LYS A 96 -1.13 -2.10 2.95
N GLN A 97 -2.00 -1.16 3.31
CA GLN A 97 -3.34 -1.08 2.75
C GLN A 97 -3.27 -0.81 1.25
N CYS A 98 -2.50 0.19 0.83
CA CYS A 98 -2.34 0.52 -0.59
C CYS A 98 -1.85 -0.69 -1.40
N LEU A 99 -0.86 -1.42 -0.89
CA LEU A 99 -0.34 -2.62 -1.55
C LEU A 99 -1.40 -3.72 -1.68
N SER A 100 -2.25 -3.89 -0.66
CA SER A 100 -3.35 -4.87 -0.71
C SER A 100 -4.38 -4.48 -1.76
N GLU A 101 -4.85 -3.23 -1.75
CA GLU A 101 -5.87 -2.76 -2.70
C GLU A 101 -5.39 -2.86 -4.15
N VAL A 102 -4.14 -2.47 -4.41
CA VAL A 102 -3.53 -2.61 -5.75
C VAL A 102 -3.35 -4.09 -6.13
N GLY A 103 -2.85 -4.92 -5.22
CA GLY A 103 -2.68 -6.36 -5.47
C GLY A 103 -4.01 -7.07 -5.74
N ASP A 104 -5.05 -6.74 -4.96
CA ASP A 104 -6.40 -7.29 -5.11
C ASP A 104 -7.03 -6.84 -6.44
N TYR A 105 -6.87 -5.55 -6.81
CA TYR A 105 -7.35 -5.03 -8.10
C TYR A 105 -6.67 -5.70 -9.30
N LEU A 106 -5.36 -5.95 -9.21
CA LEU A 106 -4.58 -6.59 -10.26
C LEU A 106 -4.69 -8.12 -10.27
N GLY A 107 -5.34 -8.72 -9.27
CA GLY A 107 -5.45 -10.17 -9.13
C GLY A 107 -4.10 -10.86 -8.92
N VAL A 108 -3.15 -10.20 -8.25
CA VAL A 108 -1.82 -10.76 -7.95
C VAL A 108 -1.98 -11.96 -7.01
N GLU A 109 -1.15 -12.99 -7.18
CA GLU A 109 -1.16 -14.13 -6.28
C GLU A 109 -0.52 -13.76 -4.93
N LYS A 110 -1.22 -14.08 -3.82
CA LYS A 110 -0.69 -13.86 -2.47
C LYS A 110 0.28 -14.97 -2.10
N GLU A 111 1.45 -14.60 -1.59
CA GLU A 111 2.37 -15.55 -0.99
C GLU A 111 1.86 -16.02 0.38
N GLN A 112 2.08 -17.29 0.70
CA GLN A 112 1.79 -17.82 2.03
C GLN A 112 3.00 -17.57 2.93
N HIS A 113 2.78 -17.00 4.11
CA HIS A 113 3.84 -16.92 5.11
C HIS A 113 4.29 -18.35 5.45
N PRO A 114 5.60 -18.66 5.38
CA PRO A 114 6.09 -19.94 5.86
C PRO A 114 5.65 -20.07 7.31
N SER A 115 4.79 -21.06 7.61
CA SER A 115 4.46 -21.36 8.99
C SER A 115 5.74 -21.87 9.64
N ILE A 116 6.39 -21.05 10.46
CA ILE A 116 7.51 -21.51 11.27
C ILE A 116 6.92 -22.47 12.31
N ASN A 117 6.88 -23.76 11.99
CA ASN A 117 6.73 -24.84 12.96
C ASN A 117 8.06 -24.97 13.73
N LYS A 118 8.45 -23.93 14.48
CA LYS A 118 9.46 -24.11 15.53
C LYS A 118 8.75 -24.73 16.72
N PRO A 119 9.11 -25.93 17.18
CA PRO A 119 8.67 -26.40 18.48
C PRO A 119 9.15 -25.35 19.49
N LEU A 120 8.23 -24.77 20.26
CA LEU A 120 8.56 -23.89 21.37
C LEU A 120 9.32 -24.75 22.40
N HIS A 121 10.65 -24.74 22.35
CA HIS A 121 11.46 -25.40 23.35
C HIS A 121 11.31 -24.65 24.67
N ARG A 122 10.81 -25.35 25.69
CA ARG A 122 10.47 -24.82 27.04
C ARG A 122 11.57 -23.97 27.69
N HIS A 123 12.83 -24.18 27.31
CA HIS A 123 13.98 -23.50 27.91
C HIS A 123 14.11 -22.01 27.53
N GLU A 124 13.45 -21.54 26.47
CA GLU A 124 13.63 -20.16 25.98
C GLU A 124 12.69 -19.12 26.64
N LEU A 125 11.76 -19.58 27.49
CA LEU A 125 10.87 -18.69 28.25
C LEU A 125 11.55 -18.11 29.51
N LEU A 126 12.64 -18.70 29.99
CA LEU A 126 13.38 -18.25 31.17
C LEU A 126 14.54 -17.29 30.85
N SER A 127 14.93 -17.19 29.58
CA SER A 127 16.06 -16.37 29.12
C SER A 127 15.66 -15.05 28.47
N ARG A 128 14.36 -14.76 28.30
CA ARG A 128 13.92 -13.44 27.83
C ARG A 128 14.02 -12.44 28.98
N PRO A 129 14.91 -11.42 28.93
CA PRO A 129 14.90 -10.38 29.94
C PRO A 129 13.56 -9.65 29.88
N LYS A 130 12.87 -9.59 31.02
CA LYS A 130 11.70 -8.73 31.19
C LYS A 130 12.18 -7.30 30.92
N ARG A 131 11.67 -6.65 29.88
CA ARG A 131 11.92 -5.21 29.67
C ARG A 131 11.51 -4.48 30.93
N LEU A 132 12.49 -3.98 31.67
CA LEU A 132 12.25 -3.04 32.76
C LEU A 132 11.74 -1.75 32.12
N PHE A 133 10.47 -1.44 32.35
CA PHE A 133 9.97 -0.09 32.12
C PHE A 133 10.65 0.82 33.15
N SER A 134 11.63 1.62 32.70
CA SER A 134 12.09 2.74 33.51
C SER A 134 10.97 3.77 33.55
N LYS A 135 10.43 4.02 34.74
CA LYS A 135 9.65 5.21 35.01
C LYS A 135 10.64 6.38 35.05
N SER A 136 10.55 7.30 34.10
CA SER A 136 11.13 8.64 34.27
C SER A 136 10.15 9.50 35.08
N LEU A 137 10.74 10.31 35.95
CA LEU A 137 10.13 11.29 36.84
C LEU A 137 9.38 12.38 36.07
#